data_AF-K1SND8-F1
#
_entry.id   AF-K1SND8-F1
#
_cell.length_a   1.000
_cell.length_b   1.000
_cell.length_c   1.000
_cell.angle_alpha   90.00
_cell.angle_beta   90.00
_cell.angle_gamma   90.00
#
_symmetry.space_group_name_H-M   'P 1'
#
loop_
_entity.id
_entity.type
_entity.pdbx_description
1 polymer ?
#
loop_
_entity_poly.entity_id
_entity_poly.type
_entity_poly.pdbx_seq_one_letter_code
_entity_poly.pdbx_strand_id
1 'polypeptide(L)'
;MLDLIEVGYICSFQKEDQTLYQVTESSRRTLDLTLDLLPGIIKLKADTNLKPIIDSSEEEQSIVAEYTPLSENHYIITCKVVENNETVFEVKTFAGSREQAKDIVDNWQNNADTIYPKILDILTQK
;
A
#
# COMPACT_ATOMS: atom_id res chain seq x y z
N MET A 1 -3.76 -5.13 -18.36
CA MET A 1 -2.66 -6.15 -18.38
C MET A 1 -2.84 -7.13 -19.53
N LEU A 2 -4.05 -7.69 -19.72
CA LEU A 2 -4.40 -8.51 -20.88
C LEU A 2 -4.09 -7.81 -22.21
N ASP A 3 -4.41 -6.52 -22.34
CA ASP A 3 -4.14 -5.74 -23.58
C ASP A 3 -2.65 -5.65 -23.91
N LEU A 4 -1.78 -5.55 -22.90
CA LEU A 4 -0.32 -5.51 -23.11
C LEU A 4 0.24 -6.86 -23.53
N ILE A 5 -0.42 -7.94 -23.13
CA ILE A 5 -0.08 -9.30 -23.56
C ILE A 5 -0.59 -9.55 -24.98
N GLU A 6 -1.82 -9.13 -25.28
CA GLU A 6 -2.44 -9.23 -26.61
C GLU A 6 -1.62 -8.50 -27.68
N VAL A 7 -1.13 -7.31 -27.36
CA VAL A 7 -0.30 -6.50 -28.26
C VAL A 7 1.18 -6.94 -28.25
N GLY A 8 1.54 -7.90 -27.40
CA GLY A 8 2.89 -8.48 -27.35
C GLY A 8 3.95 -7.57 -26.70
N TYR A 9 3.53 -6.63 -25.87
CA TYR A 9 4.43 -5.77 -25.09
C TYR A 9 4.88 -6.44 -23.78
N ILE A 10 4.08 -7.36 -23.27
CA ILE A 10 4.43 -8.21 -22.13
C ILE A 10 4.24 -9.66 -22.53
N CYS A 11 5.19 -10.52 -22.19
CA CYS A 11 5.04 -11.97 -22.30
C CYS A 11 4.94 -12.60 -20.91
N SER A 12 4.21 -13.72 -20.81
CA SER A 12 4.16 -14.53 -19.61
C SER A 12 4.88 -15.85 -19.82
N PHE A 13 5.58 -16.35 -18.80
CA PHE A 13 6.20 -17.66 -18.81
C PHE A 13 6.00 -18.35 -17.47
N GLN A 14 5.93 -19.68 -17.49
CA GLN A 14 5.85 -20.47 -16.27
C GLN A 14 7.25 -20.70 -15.73
N LYS A 15 7.42 -20.45 -14.44
CA LYS A 15 8.61 -20.84 -13.68
C LYS A 15 8.14 -21.49 -12.40
N GLU A 16 8.44 -22.78 -12.26
CA GLU A 16 7.87 -23.62 -11.20
C GLU A 16 6.33 -23.62 -11.28
N ASP A 17 5.63 -23.29 -10.19
CA ASP A 17 4.16 -23.16 -10.13
C ASP A 17 3.70 -21.68 -10.20
N GLN A 18 4.57 -20.78 -10.69
CA GLN A 18 4.26 -19.35 -10.78
C GLN A 18 4.30 -18.84 -12.22
N THR A 19 3.31 -18.01 -12.56
CA THR A 19 3.29 -17.25 -13.81
C THR A 19 4.08 -15.97 -13.62
N LEU A 20 5.19 -15.84 -14.33
CA LEU A 20 6.01 -14.62 -14.35
C LEU A 20 5.73 -13.83 -15.63
N TYR A 21 5.90 -12.52 -15.55
CA TYR A 21 5.70 -11.60 -16.66
C TYR A 21 6.98 -10.84 -16.96
N GLN A 22 7.27 -10.63 -18.24
CA GLN A 22 8.44 -9.89 -18.69
C GLN A 22 8.08 -8.94 -19.84
N VAL A 23 8.66 -7.74 -19.80
CA VAL A 23 8.56 -6.76 -20.87
C VAL A 23 9.38 -7.23 -22.07
N THR A 24 8.76 -7.23 -23.25
CA THR A 24 9.41 -7.65 -24.50
C THR A 24 10.33 -6.57 -25.05
N GLU A 25 11.26 -6.95 -25.92
CA GLU A 25 12.12 -5.98 -26.64
C GLU A 25 11.30 -5.05 -27.54
N SER A 26 10.22 -5.55 -28.14
CA SER A 26 9.31 -4.74 -28.95
C SER A 26 8.65 -3.64 -28.10
N SER A 27 8.23 -3.96 -26.88
CA SER A 27 7.68 -2.95 -25.95
C SER A 27 8.68 -1.85 -25.64
N ARG A 28 9.94 -2.20 -25.33
CA ARG A 28 10.99 -1.21 -25.01
C ARG A 28 11.21 -0.27 -26.19
N ARG A 29 11.38 -0.85 -27.38
CA ARG A 29 11.59 -0.07 -28.60
C ARG A 29 10.40 0.83 -28.95
N THR A 30 9.17 0.32 -28.81
CA THR A 30 7.97 1.13 -29.04
C THR A 30 7.85 2.25 -28.02
N LEU A 31 8.18 2.00 -26.75
CA LEU A 31 8.20 3.04 -25.72
C LEU A 31 9.20 4.14 -26.07
N ASP A 32 10.44 3.79 -26.42
CA ASP A 32 11.48 4.75 -26.79
C ASP A 32 11.05 5.62 -27.98
N LEU A 33 10.54 5.00 -29.05
CA LEU A 33 10.03 5.72 -30.22
C LEU A 33 8.85 6.64 -29.87
N THR A 34 7.95 6.17 -29.02
CA THR A 34 6.80 6.97 -28.57
C THR A 34 7.26 8.17 -27.76
N LEU A 35 8.21 7.98 -26.85
CA LEU A 35 8.80 9.05 -26.07
C LEU A 35 9.50 10.07 -26.98
N ASP A 36 10.23 9.64 -28.00
CA ASP A 36 10.89 10.55 -28.94
C ASP A 36 9.91 11.35 -29.80
N LEU A 37 8.78 10.76 -30.17
CA LEU A 37 7.73 11.43 -30.96
C LEU A 37 6.91 12.44 -30.15
N LEU A 38 6.84 12.28 -28.82
CA LEU A 38 6.03 13.15 -27.97
C LEU A 38 6.66 14.55 -27.85
N PRO A 39 5.92 15.62 -28.23
CA PRO A 39 6.41 16.98 -28.06
C PRO A 39 6.66 17.31 -26.58
N GLY A 40 7.70 18.11 -26.31
CA GLY A 40 8.08 18.48 -24.94
C GLY A 40 6.93 19.10 -24.14
N ILE A 41 6.05 19.90 -24.76
CA ILE A 41 4.88 20.47 -24.10
C ILE A 41 3.87 19.42 -23.62
N ILE A 42 3.72 18.31 -24.35
CA ILE A 42 2.83 17.21 -23.97
C ILE A 42 3.43 16.43 -22.80
N LYS A 43 4.74 16.17 -22.83
CA LYS A 43 5.49 15.56 -21.70
C LYS A 43 5.35 16.41 -20.44
N LEU A 44 5.56 17.72 -20.55
CA LEU A 44 5.43 18.67 -19.43
C LEU A 44 4.01 18.68 -18.84
N LYS A 45 2.98 18.68 -19.69
CA LYS A 45 1.58 18.61 -19.23
C LYS A 45 1.29 17.28 -18.54
N ALA A 46 1.74 16.16 -19.07
CA ALA A 46 1.59 14.86 -18.43
C ALA A 46 2.29 14.83 -17.07
N ASP A 47 3.54 15.28 -17.00
CA ASP A 47 4.31 15.35 -15.75
C ASP A 47 3.64 16.25 -14.70
N THR A 48 3.15 17.43 -15.12
CA THR A 48 2.57 18.40 -14.17
C THR A 48 1.20 17.95 -13.65
N ASN A 49 0.41 17.24 -14.46
CA ASN A 49 -0.97 16.90 -14.10
C ASN A 49 -1.13 15.46 -13.62
N LEU A 50 -0.29 14.51 -14.06
CA LEU A 50 -0.43 13.10 -13.72
C LEU A 50 0.47 12.66 -12.58
N LYS A 51 1.71 13.19 -12.47
CA LYS A 51 2.59 12.88 -11.34
C LYS A 51 1.92 13.19 -10.00
N PRO A 52 1.41 14.40 -9.73
CA PRO A 52 0.76 14.67 -8.46
C PRO A 52 -0.51 13.85 -8.25
N ILE A 53 -1.18 13.34 -9.29
CA ILE A 53 -2.34 12.43 -9.11
C ILE A 53 -1.86 11.04 -8.68
N ILE A 54 -0.82 10.52 -9.33
CA ILE A 54 -0.15 9.25 -8.97
C ILE A 54 0.44 9.35 -7.56
N ASP A 55 1.04 10.49 -7.22
CA ASP A 55 1.62 10.76 -5.90
C ASP A 55 0.53 11.05 -4.85
N SER A 56 -0.58 11.73 -5.20
CA SER A 56 -1.73 11.97 -4.30
C SER A 56 -2.61 10.75 -4.08
N SER A 57 -2.38 9.67 -4.83
CA SER A 57 -2.92 8.35 -4.46
C SER A 57 -2.33 7.88 -3.12
N GLU A 58 -1.29 8.56 -2.60
CA GLU A 58 -0.70 8.39 -1.28
C GLU A 58 -1.21 9.41 -0.22
N GLU A 59 -2.17 10.28 -0.54
CA GLU A 59 -2.89 11.12 0.45
C GLU A 59 -4.08 10.36 1.10
N GLU A 60 -3.93 9.05 1.28
CA GLU A 60 -4.91 8.20 1.96
C GLU A 60 -4.42 7.92 3.37
N GLN A 61 -5.02 8.59 4.37
CA GLN A 61 -4.87 8.19 5.77
C GLN A 61 -5.12 6.67 5.85
N SER A 62 -4.08 5.92 6.20
CA SER A 62 -4.08 4.47 6.17
C SER A 62 -4.12 3.91 7.58
N ILE A 63 -5.13 3.07 7.84
CA ILE A 63 -5.30 2.38 9.12
C ILE A 63 -4.70 0.98 9.02
N VAL A 64 -3.70 0.69 9.84
CA VAL A 64 -3.01 -0.60 9.85
C VAL A 64 -3.19 -1.28 11.20
N ALA A 65 -3.59 -2.55 11.20
CA ALA A 65 -3.51 -3.40 12.38
C ALA A 65 -3.13 -4.82 12.01
N GLU A 66 -2.19 -5.36 12.78
CA GLU A 66 -1.64 -6.70 12.58
C GLU A 66 -1.42 -7.38 13.93
N TYR A 67 -1.49 -8.72 13.95
CA TYR A 67 -1.09 -9.52 15.10
C TYR A 67 -0.04 -10.56 14.71
N THR A 68 0.95 -10.77 15.58
CA THR A 68 1.99 -11.79 15.44
C THR A 68 1.89 -12.79 16.60
N PRO A 69 1.70 -14.09 16.34
CA PRO A 69 1.73 -15.11 17.38
C PRO A 69 3.16 -15.32 17.90
N LEU A 70 3.35 -15.25 19.21
CA LEU A 70 4.59 -15.67 19.89
C LEU A 70 4.45 -17.08 20.50
N SER A 71 3.27 -17.42 21.01
CA SER A 71 2.92 -18.76 21.50
C SER A 71 1.40 -18.96 21.48
N GLU A 72 0.90 -20.14 21.88
CA GLU A 72 -0.54 -20.47 21.85
C GLU A 72 -1.42 -19.43 22.57
N ASN A 73 -0.89 -18.81 23.63
CA ASN A 73 -1.58 -17.85 24.47
C ASN A 73 -0.91 -16.47 24.49
N HIS A 74 -0.09 -16.16 23.49
CA HIS A 74 0.63 -14.90 23.48
C HIS A 74 0.74 -14.35 22.07
N TYR A 75 0.08 -13.22 21.84
CA TYR A 75 0.04 -12.53 20.56
C TYR A 75 0.45 -11.08 20.78
N ILE A 76 1.35 -10.58 19.94
CA ILE A 76 1.66 -9.16 19.88
C ILE A 76 0.74 -8.53 18.85
N ILE A 77 0.06 -7.45 19.20
CA ILE A 77 -0.77 -6.66 18.31
C ILE A 77 -0.12 -5.30 18.11
N THR A 78 -0.01 -4.88 16.86
CA THR A 78 0.45 -3.55 16.47
C THR A 78 -0.66 -2.84 15.72
N CYS A 79 -1.01 -1.64 16.18
CA CYS A 79 -2.03 -0.76 15.61
C CYS A 79 -1.37 0.56 15.20
N LYS A 80 -1.56 1.01 13.96
CA LYS A 80 -0.96 2.22 13.41
C LYS A 80 -1.96 3.12 12.69
N VAL A 81 -1.67 4.41 12.71
CA VAL A 81 -2.22 5.43 11.80
C VAL A 81 -1.06 5.95 10.97
N VAL A 82 -1.20 5.88 9.64
CA VAL A 82 -0.22 6.38 8.67
C VAL A 82 -0.86 7.51 7.88
N GLU A 83 -0.20 8.66 7.82
CA GLU A 83 -0.62 9.84 7.07
C GLU A 83 0.54 10.28 6.18
N ASN A 84 0.28 10.52 4.88
CA ASN A 84 1.31 10.94 3.92
C ASN A 84 2.59 10.08 3.96
N ASN A 85 2.40 8.75 4.02
CA ASN A 85 3.46 7.74 4.16
C ASN A 85 4.31 7.83 5.46
N GLU A 86 3.92 8.64 6.43
CA GLU A 86 4.55 8.71 7.76
C GLU A 86 3.68 8.07 8.84
N THR A 87 4.26 7.25 9.71
CA THR A 87 3.54 6.70 10.87
C THR A 87 3.41 7.78 11.94
N VAL A 88 2.21 8.38 12.06
CA VAL A 88 1.91 9.43 13.04
C VAL A 88 1.50 8.88 14.40
N PHE A 89 1.07 7.61 14.45
CA PHE A 89 0.73 6.93 15.69
C PHE A 89 0.98 5.43 15.58
N GLU A 90 1.58 4.84 16.62
CA GLU A 90 1.76 3.40 16.76
C GLU A 90 1.55 3.00 18.23
N VAL A 91 0.71 1.99 18.47
CA VAL A 91 0.56 1.34 19.77
C VAL A 91 0.75 -0.16 19.65
N LYS A 92 1.44 -0.74 20.63
CA LYS A 92 1.71 -2.17 20.71
C LYS A 92 1.17 -2.75 22.02
N THR A 93 0.46 -3.86 21.93
CA THR A 93 -0.14 -4.54 23.09
C THR A 93 -0.10 -6.06 22.93
N PHE A 94 -0.58 -6.77 23.95
CA PHE A 94 -0.59 -8.23 24.00
C PHE A 94 -2.01 -8.78 24.14
N ALA A 95 -2.29 -9.91 23.50
CA ALA A 95 -3.50 -10.70 23.72
C ALA A 95 -3.17 -12.13 24.16
N GLY A 96 -4.02 -12.67 25.03
CA GLY A 96 -3.89 -14.00 25.63
C GLY A 96 -4.46 -15.14 24.77
N SER A 97 -5.15 -14.82 23.68
CA SER A 97 -5.68 -15.78 22.71
C SER A 97 -5.75 -15.18 21.32
N ARG A 98 -5.90 -16.05 20.32
CA ARG A 98 -6.04 -15.64 18.92
C ARG A 98 -7.32 -14.82 18.70
N GLU A 99 -8.40 -15.23 19.34
CA GLU A 99 -9.71 -14.58 19.27
C GLU A 99 -9.60 -13.15 19.78
N GLN A 100 -9.00 -12.96 20.95
CA GLN A 100 -8.77 -11.63 21.50
C GLN A 100 -7.84 -10.78 20.61
N ALA A 101 -6.79 -11.36 20.04
CA ALA A 101 -5.91 -10.65 19.11
C ALA A 101 -6.68 -10.17 17.87
N LYS A 102 -7.53 -11.03 17.32
CA LYS A 102 -8.40 -10.72 16.18
C LYS A 102 -9.40 -9.63 16.53
N ASP A 103 -10.08 -9.73 17.68
CA ASP A 103 -11.05 -8.73 18.13
C ASP A 103 -10.41 -7.33 18.23
N ILE A 104 -9.17 -7.24 18.74
CA ILE A 104 -8.45 -5.97 18.82
C ILE A 104 -8.11 -5.43 17.42
N VAL A 105 -7.60 -6.28 16.52
CA VAL A 105 -7.28 -5.88 15.14
C VAL A 105 -8.52 -5.41 14.39
N ASP A 106 -9.60 -6.20 14.43
CA ASP A 106 -10.86 -5.88 13.76
C ASP A 106 -11.45 -4.58 14.34
N ASN A 107 -11.40 -4.40 15.67
CA ASN A 107 -11.89 -3.18 16.29
C ASN A 107 -11.08 -1.95 15.89
N TRP A 108 -9.74 -2.07 15.78
CA TRP A 108 -8.90 -0.97 15.30
C TRP A 108 -9.20 -0.62 13.84
N GLN A 109 -9.25 -1.61 12.95
CA GLN A 109 -9.51 -1.39 11.52
C GLN A 109 -10.82 -0.64 11.26
N ASN A 110 -11.86 -0.91 12.06
CA ASN A 110 -13.18 -0.29 11.88
C ASN A 110 -13.37 1.01 12.66
N ASN A 111 -12.57 1.27 13.70
CA ASN A 111 -12.84 2.36 14.65
C ASN A 111 -11.59 3.22 14.99
N ALA A 112 -10.49 3.10 14.24
CA ALA A 112 -9.24 3.83 14.52
C ALA A 112 -9.45 5.34 14.60
N ASP A 113 -10.26 5.93 13.73
CA ASP A 113 -10.58 7.37 13.72
C ASP A 113 -11.23 7.86 15.03
N THR A 114 -11.84 6.95 15.79
CA THR A 114 -12.41 7.26 17.11
C THR A 114 -11.48 6.87 18.25
N ILE A 115 -10.75 5.76 18.12
CA ILE A 115 -9.89 5.24 19.18
C ILE A 115 -8.61 6.08 19.31
N TYR A 116 -7.95 6.40 18.19
CA TYR A 116 -6.70 7.16 18.17
C TYR A 116 -6.82 8.52 18.88
N PRO A 117 -7.81 9.39 18.57
CA PRO A 117 -7.95 10.67 19.26
C PRO A 117 -8.22 10.51 20.76
N LYS A 118 -8.96 9.47 21.18
CA LYS A 118 -9.21 9.20 22.60
C LYS A 118 -7.94 8.83 23.35
N ILE A 119 -7.06 8.03 22.74
CA ILE A 119 -5.78 7.69 23.35
C ILE A 119 -4.92 8.94 23.48
N LEU A 120 -4.87 9.79 22.44
CA LEU A 120 -4.15 11.06 22.51
C LEU A 120 -4.69 11.99 23.60
N ASP A 121 -6.02 12.08 23.75
CA ASP A 121 -6.63 12.88 24.82
C ASP A 121 -6.17 12.38 26.20
N ILE A 122 -6.25 11.07 26.45
CA ILE A 122 -5.77 10.46 27.70
C ILE A 122 -4.29 10.79 27.96
N LEU A 123 -3.44 10.71 26.93
CA LEU A 123 -2.00 10.99 27.06
C LEU A 123 -1.67 12.47 27.29
N THR A 124 -2.59 13.38 26.93
CA THR A 124 -2.38 14.83 27.01
C THR A 124 -3.13 15.49 28.16
N GLN A 125 -3.94 14.73 28.91
CA GLN A 125 -4.57 15.17 30.14
C GLN A 125 -3.52 15.60 31.18
N LYS A 126 -3.74 16.77 31.78
CA LYS A 126 -2.89 17.38 32.83
C LYS A 126 -3.61 17.40 34.16
#